data_AF-A0A830G1Z0-F1
#
_entry.id   AF-A0A830G1Z0-F1
#
_cell.length_a   1.000
_cell.length_b   1.000
_cell.length_c   1.000
_cell.angle_alpha   90.00
_cell.angle_beta   90.00
_cell.angle_gamma   90.00
#
_symmetry.space_group_name_H-M   'P 1'
#
loop_
_entity.id
_entity.type
_entity.pdbx_description
1 polymer ?
#
loop_
_entity_poly.entity_id
_entity_poly.type
_entity_poly.pdbx_seq_one_letter_code
_entity_poly.pdbx_strand_id
1 'polypeptide(L)' 'MLADLRESGVDVAEGPVEREGARGWTTSVYVRDPDGNLVEIARYEE' A
#
# COMPACT_ATOMS: atom_id res chain seq x y z
N MET A 1 -1.72 -0.80 -8.94
CA MET A 1 -1.57 -1.12 -7.51
C MET A 1 -2.90 -1.47 -6.86
N LEU A 2 -3.82 -0.51 -6.64
CA LEU A 2 -5.11 -0.83 -5.99
C LEU A 2 -5.99 -1.80 -6.80
N ALA A 3 -6.00 -1.66 -8.12
CA ALA A 3 -6.73 -2.59 -9.00
C ALA A 3 -6.18 -4.01 -8.85
N ASP A 4 -4.86 -4.18 -8.98
CA ASP A 4 -4.18 -5.48 -8.84
C ASP A 4 -4.42 -6.13 -7.47
N LEU A 5 -4.37 -5.33 -6.39
CA LEU A 5 -4.65 -5.82 -5.03
C LEU A 5 -6.10 -6.31 -4.90
N ARG A 6 -7.06 -5.55 -5.43
CA ARG A 6 -8.49 -5.92 -5.39
C ARG A 6 -8.77 -7.15 -6.24
N GLU A 7 -8.20 -7.25 -7.43
CA GLU A 7 -8.32 -8.42 -8.31
C GLU A 7 -7.70 -9.68 -7.69
N SER A 8 -6.66 -9.50 -6.87
CA SER A 8 -6.04 -10.59 -6.10
C SER A 8 -6.78 -10.95 -4.81
N GLY A 9 -7.90 -10.28 -4.50
CA GLY A 9 -8.66 -10.51 -3.27
C GLY A 9 -7.96 -10.02 -2.00
N VAL A 10 -7.03 -9.06 -2.12
CA VAL A 10 -6.33 -8.47 -0.97
C VAL A 10 -7.12 -7.28 -0.45
N ASP A 11 -7.52 -7.36 0.81
CA ASP A 11 -8.19 -6.26 1.50
C ASP A 11 -7.22 -5.12 1.82
N VAL A 12 -7.60 -3.91 1.39
CA VAL A 12 -6.88 -2.69 1.69
C VAL A 12 -7.39 -2.14 3.03
N ALA A 13 -6.50 -2.07 4.01
CA ALA A 13 -6.79 -1.52 5.33
C ALA A 13 -6.82 0.02 5.31
N GLU A 14 -5.90 0.63 4.57
CA GLU A 14 -5.81 2.08 4.40
C GLU A 14 -5.10 2.40 3.07
N GLY A 15 -5.52 3.45 2.37
CA GLY A 15 -4.88 3.88 1.12
C GLY A 15 -5.83 3.97 -0.07
N PRO A 16 -5.42 4.65 -1.16
CA PRO A 16 -4.10 5.26 -1.35
C PRO A 16 -3.96 6.56 -0.54
N VAL A 17 -2.82 6.72 0.13
CA VAL A 17 -2.50 7.94 0.90
C VAL A 17 -1.09 8.39 0.60
N GLU A 18 -0.89 9.71 0.57
CA GLU A 18 0.45 10.28 0.46
C GLU A 18 1.22 10.11 1.77
N ARG A 19 2.48 9.68 1.67
CA ARG A 19 3.39 9.50 2.80
C ARG A 19 4.77 10.04 2.44
N GLU A 20 5.52 10.44 3.45
CA GLU A 20 6.92 10.81 3.29
C GLU A 20 7.78 9.53 3.34
N GLY A 21 8.33 9.15 2.20
CA GLY A 21 9.30 8.06 2.09
C GLY A 21 10.75 8.56 2.20
N ALA A 22 11.69 7.63 2.32
CA ALA A 22 13.12 7.95 2.47
C ALA A 22 13.72 8.78 1.31
N ARG A 23 13.08 8.78 0.13
CA ARG A 23 13.52 9.54 -1.06
C ARG A 23 12.55 10.67 -1.45
N GLY A 24 11.58 11.00 -0.60
CA GLY A 24 10.51 11.96 -0.90
C GLY A 24 9.13 11.34 -0.84
N TRP A 25 8.14 12.05 -1.38
CA TRP A 25 6.74 11.65 -1.31
C TRP A 25 6.45 10.35 -2.06
N THR A 26 5.60 9.52 -1.46
CA THR A 26 5.13 8.25 -2.02
C THR A 26 3.62 8.15 -1.91
N THR A 27 3.02 7.40 -2.83
CA THR A 27 1.68 6.86 -2.64
C THR A 27 1.78 5.51 -1.95
N SER A 28 1.19 5.39 -0.78
CA SER A 28 1.25 4.19 0.05
C SER A 28 -0.13 3.56 0.27
N VAL A 29 -0.16 2.23 0.35
CA VAL A 29 -1.35 1.44 0.69
C VAL A 29 -0.96 0.40 1.72
N TYR A 30 -1.83 0.20 2.70
CA TYR A 30 -1.64 -0.71 3.81
C TYR A 30 -2.58 -1.91 3.68
N VAL A 31 -2.04 -3.11 3.88
CA VAL A 31 -2.78 -4.38 3.83
C VAL A 31 -2.42 -5.25 5.02
N ARG A 32 -3.20 -6.32 5.26
CA ARG A 32 -2.87 -7.37 6.23
C ARG A 32 -2.40 -8.60 5.48
N ASP A 33 -1.29 -9.19 5.90
CA ASP A 33 -0.90 -10.53 5.45
C ASP A 33 -1.73 -11.60 6.20
N PRO A 34 -1.64 -12.90 5.82
CA PRO A 34 -2.39 -13.97 6.48
C PRO A 34 -2.09 -14.15 7.97
N ASP A 35 -0.91 -13.72 8.43
CA ASP A 35 -0.52 -13.75 9.84
C ASP A 35 -1.03 -12.50 10.61
N GLY A 36 -1.65 -11.55 9.92
CA GLY A 36 -2.18 -10.32 10.47
C GLY A 36 -1.16 -9.19 10.61
N ASN A 37 0.06 -9.34 10.06
CA ASN A 37 1.04 -8.26 10.03
C ASN A 37 0.56 -7.13 9.13
N LEU A 38 0.88 -5.90 9.52
CA LEU A 38 0.61 -4.72 8.70
C LEU A 38 1.72 -4.58 7.66
N VAL A 39 1.37 -4.65 6.39
CA VAL A 39 2.31 -4.48 5.27
C VAL A 39 2.02 -3.17 4.56
N GLU A 40 3.05 -2.35 4.39
CA GLU A 40 3.00 -1.14 3.59
C GLU A 40 3.56 -1.40 2.19
N ILE A 41 2.78 -1.05 1.17
CA ILE A 41 3.19 -1.07 -0.23
C ILE A 41 3.23 0.39 -0.69
N ALA A 42 4.44 0.91 -0.88
CA ALA A 42 4.68 2.30 -1.28
C ALA A 42 5.27 2.37 -2.70
N ARG A 43 4.80 3.35 -3.47
CA ARG A 43 5.33 3.68 -4.79
C ARG A 43 5.76 5.15 -4.81
N TYR A 44 6.99 5.41 -5.27
CA TYR A 44 7.42 6.77 -5.61
C TYR A 44 6.72 7.21 -6.89
N GLU A 45 6.22 8.43 -6.89
CA GLU A 45 5.76 9.10 -8.11
C GLU A 45 7.02 9.62 -8.82
N GLU A 46 7.43 8.95 -9.88
CA GLU A 46 8.50 9.42 -10.78
C GLU A 46 7.98 10.52 -11.71
#